data_AF-A0A543KKE8-F1
#
_entry.id   AF-A0A543KKE8-F1
#
_cell.length_a   1.000
_cell.length_b   1.000
_cell.length_c   1.000
_cell.angle_alpha   90.00
_cell.angle_beta   90.00
_cell.angle_gamma   90.00
#
_symmetry.space_group_name_H-M   'P 1'
#
loop_
_entity.id
_entity.type
_entity.pdbx_description
1 polymer ?
#
loop_
_entity_poly.entity_id
_entity_poly.type
_entity_poly.pdbx_seq_one_letter_code
_entity_poly.pdbx_strand_id
1 'polypeptide(L)' 'MDMHIGASVAHERRKLEAVADAHAAHERAARAERVAREARDRAIHAAVRAGVSYAEISRTTGLSVARVSHIANASNVS' A
#
# COMPACT_ATOMS: atom_id res chain seq x y z
N MET A 1 -27.62 -19.38 -37.40
CA MET A 1 -28.06 -18.14 -36.70
C MET A 1 -27.19 -17.99 -35.44
N ASP A 2 -25.86 -17.99 -35.61
CA ASP A 2 -24.92 -18.38 -34.52
C ASP A 2 -23.86 -17.31 -34.23
N MET A 3 -23.80 -16.25 -35.04
CA MET A 3 -22.73 -15.25 -34.97
C MET A 3 -22.92 -14.28 -33.78
N HIS A 4 -24.16 -14.06 -33.32
CA HIS A 4 -24.46 -13.16 -32.21
C HIS A 4 -24.18 -13.78 -30.82
N ILE A 5 -24.25 -15.11 -30.68
CA ILE A 5 -23.93 -15.80 -29.42
C ILE A 5 -22.42 -15.77 -29.16
N GLY A 6 -21.59 -16.02 -30.19
CA GLY A 6 -20.14 -15.97 -30.08
C GLY A 6 -19.57 -14.58 -29.73
N ALA A 7 -20.16 -13.52 -30.29
CA ALA A 7 -19.76 -12.14 -29.99
C ALA A 7 -20.09 -11.73 -28.54
N SER A 8 -21.24 -12.17 -28.02
CA SER A 8 -21.66 -11.91 -26.63
C SER A 8 -20.78 -12.63 -25.62
N VAL A 9 -20.44 -13.91 -25.87
CA VAL A 9 -19.54 -14.69 -25.01
C VAL A 9 -18.11 -14.13 -25.02
N ALA A 10 -17.61 -13.72 -26.20
CA ALA A 10 -16.29 -13.10 -26.31
C ALA A 10 -16.23 -11.70 -25.64
N HIS A 11 -17.34 -10.98 -25.60
CA HIS A 11 -17.45 -9.70 -24.89
C HIS A 11 -17.47 -9.93 -23.37
N GLU A 12 -18.26 -10.89 -22.90
CA GLU A 12 -18.35 -11.21 -21.47
C GLU A 12 -17.03 -11.74 -20.92
N ARG A 13 -16.33 -12.59 -21.68
CA ARG A 13 -14.97 -13.04 -21.34
C ARG A 13 -13.99 -11.87 -21.20
N ARG A 14 -14.01 -10.90 -22.12
CA ARG A 14 -13.14 -9.71 -22.05
C ARG A 14 -13.41 -8.84 -20.82
N LYS A 15 -14.67 -8.72 -20.39
CA LYS A 15 -15.00 -8.02 -19.13
C LYS A 15 -14.42 -8.75 -17.92
N LEU A 16 -14.56 -10.07 -17.86
CA LEU A 16 -14.02 -10.87 -16.76
C LEU A 16 -12.48 -10.82 -16.72
N GLU A 17 -11.83 -10.87 -17.87
CA GLU A 17 -10.38 -10.67 -18.00
C GLU A 17 -9.96 -9.27 -17.49
N ALA A 18 -10.68 -8.21 -17.88
CA ALA A 18 -10.42 -6.86 -17.38
C ALA A 18 -10.60 -6.72 -15.85
N VAL A 19 -11.58 -7.41 -15.27
CA VAL A 19 -11.78 -7.46 -13.81
C VAL A 19 -10.63 -8.21 -13.12
N ALA A 20 -10.20 -9.34 -13.69
CA ALA A 20 -9.07 -10.10 -13.17
C ALA A 20 -7.77 -9.28 -13.20
N ASP A 21 -7.51 -8.55 -14.29
CA ASP A 21 -6.36 -7.67 -14.42
C ASP A 21 -6.41 -6.49 -13.45
N ALA A 22 -7.58 -5.86 -13.29
CA ALA A 22 -7.78 -4.79 -12.32
C ALA A 22 -7.55 -5.27 -10.88
N HIS A 23 -8.05 -6.46 -10.54
CA HIS A 23 -7.80 -7.08 -9.23
C HIS A 23 -6.30 -7.37 -9.02
N ALA A 24 -5.62 -7.94 -10.01
CA ALA A 24 -4.17 -8.18 -9.94
C ALA A 24 -3.37 -6.87 -9.82
N ALA A 25 -3.80 -5.79 -10.46
CA ALA A 25 -3.20 -4.46 -10.31
C ALA A 25 -3.42 -3.89 -8.90
N HIS A 26 -4.64 -3.99 -8.37
CA HIS A 26 -4.96 -3.58 -7.01
C HIS A 26 -4.12 -4.33 -5.98
N GLU A 27 -4.01 -5.65 -6.12
CA GLU A 27 -3.19 -6.50 -5.27
C GLU A 27 -1.70 -6.09 -5.27
N ARG A 28 -1.16 -5.72 -6.45
CA ARG A 28 0.21 -5.19 -6.55
C ARG A 28 0.33 -3.83 -5.86
N ALA A 29 -0.64 -2.93 -6.02
CA ALA A 29 -0.65 -1.62 -5.37
C ALA A 29 -0.72 -1.76 -3.84
N ALA A 30 -1.61 -2.63 -3.33
CA ALA A 30 -1.74 -2.91 -1.91
C ALA A 30 -0.44 -3.47 -1.31
N ARG A 31 0.24 -4.37 -2.03
CA ARG A 31 1.57 -4.87 -1.61
C ARG A 31 2.62 -3.76 -1.59
N ALA A 32 2.67 -2.93 -2.63
CA ALA A 32 3.61 -1.81 -2.69
C ALA A 32 3.39 -0.81 -1.54
N GLU A 33 2.14 -0.51 -1.22
CA GLU A 33 1.78 0.35 -0.09
C GLU A 33 2.23 -0.25 1.25
N ARG A 34 2.00 -1.56 1.46
CA ARG A 34 2.48 -2.26 2.67
C ARG A 34 4.00 -2.17 2.81
N VAL A 35 4.75 -2.45 1.74
CA VAL A 35 6.21 -2.36 1.75
C VAL A 35 6.70 -0.93 2.03
N ALA A 36 6.07 0.07 1.41
CA ALA A 36 6.40 1.48 1.66
C ALA A 36 6.11 1.88 3.11
N ARG A 37 5.00 1.41 3.67
CA ARG A 37 4.64 1.63 5.07
C ARG A 37 5.66 1.01 6.01
N GLU A 38 6.04 -0.24 5.79
CA GLU A 38 7.06 -0.91 6.61
C GLU A 38 8.41 -0.23 6.52
N ALA A 39 8.83 0.21 5.32
CA ALA A 39 10.06 0.94 5.13
C ALA A 39 10.06 2.28 5.91
N ARG A 40 8.94 3.01 5.86
CA ARG A 40 8.74 4.22 6.65
C ARG A 40 8.84 3.95 8.15
N ASP A 41 8.13 2.93 8.63
CA ASP A 41 8.08 2.62 10.06
C ASP A 41 9.48 2.21 10.56
N ARG A 42 10.22 1.39 9.78
CA ARG A 42 11.64 1.08 10.06
C ARG A 42 12.53 2.32 10.10
N ALA A 43 12.37 3.25 9.16
CA ALA A 43 13.15 4.48 9.11
C ALA A 43 12.88 5.38 10.32
N ILE A 44 11.61 5.49 10.75
CA ILE A 44 11.24 6.24 11.96
C ILE A 44 11.88 5.60 13.20
N HIS A 45 11.79 4.27 13.36
CA HIS A 45 12.46 3.61 14.49
C HIS A 45 13.99 3.81 14.47
N ALA A 46 14.62 3.78 13.29
CA ALA A 46 16.05 4.03 13.17
C ALA A 46 16.43 5.47 13.57
N ALA A 47 15.66 6.46 13.13
CA ALA A 47 15.86 7.86 13.50
C ALA A 47 15.72 8.08 15.01
N VAL A 48 14.69 7.48 15.63
CA VAL A 48 14.48 7.55 17.08
C VAL A 48 15.64 6.89 17.84
N ARG A 49 16.11 5.71 17.41
CA ARG A 49 17.28 5.04 18.00
C ARG A 49 18.57 5.87 17.86
N ALA A 50 18.68 6.68 16.81
CA ALA A 50 19.79 7.60 16.61
C ALA A 50 19.66 8.90 17.44
N GLY A 51 18.60 9.05 18.24
CA GLY A 51 18.39 10.22 19.10
C GLY A 51 17.66 11.39 18.44
N VAL A 52 17.14 11.22 17.22
CA VAL A 52 16.38 12.29 16.54
C VAL A 52 15.06 12.51 17.26
N SER A 53 14.71 13.78 17.53
CA SER A 53 13.47 14.10 18.23
C SER A 53 12.23 13.85 17.35
N TYR A 54 11.09 13.56 17.99
CA TYR A 54 9.82 13.36 17.25
C TYR A 54 9.39 14.62 16.48
N ALA A 55 9.78 15.81 16.95
CA ALA A 55 9.49 17.07 16.27
C ALA A 55 10.30 17.22 14.96
N GLU A 56 11.56 16.80 14.95
CA GLU A 56 12.40 16.82 13.73
C GLU A 56 11.92 15.81 12.69
N ILE A 57 11.58 14.59 13.14
CA ILE A 57 11.01 13.56 12.27
C ILE A 57 9.68 14.04 11.68
N SER A 58 8.81 14.63 12.49
CA SER A 58 7.53 15.23 12.07
C SER A 58 7.74 16.29 10.97
N ARG A 59 8.64 17.25 11.19
CA ARG A 59 8.96 18.31 10.20
C ARG A 59 9.51 17.74 8.89
N THR A 60 10.36 16.72 8.96
CA THR A 60 11.02 16.13 7.79
C THR A 60 10.07 15.26 6.97
N THR A 61 9.19 14.52 7.63
CA THR A 61 8.31 13.52 6.99
C THR A 61 6.92 14.06 6.67
N GLY A 62 6.53 15.20 7.24
CA GLY A 62 5.18 15.74 7.16
C GLY A 62 4.15 15.00 8.03
N LEU A 63 4.58 13.99 8.80
CA LEU A 63 3.71 13.28 9.73
C LEU A 63 3.46 14.11 10.99
N SER A 64 2.28 13.98 11.60
CA SER A 64 2.05 14.59 12.90
C SER A 64 2.93 13.94 13.98
N VAL A 65 3.30 14.71 15.00
CA VAL A 65 4.09 14.21 16.15
C VAL A 65 3.39 13.01 16.82
N ALA A 66 2.06 13.04 16.92
CA ALA A 66 1.27 11.93 17.45
C ALA A 66 1.44 10.66 16.59
N ARG A 67 1.46 10.79 15.26
CA ARG A 67 1.66 9.66 14.36
C ARG A 67 3.07 9.09 14.46
N VAL A 68 4.09 9.94 14.54
CA VAL A 68 5.48 9.54 14.76
C VAL A 68 5.62 8.79 16.09
N SER A 69 5.06 9.32 17.17
CA SER A 69 5.05 8.67 18.49
C SER A 69 4.35 7.31 18.46
N HIS A 70 3.19 7.22 17.81
CA HIS A 70 2.47 5.95 17.67
C HIS A 70 3.30 4.90 16.93
N ILE A 71 3.98 5.28 15.83
CA ILE A 71 4.85 4.37 15.09
C ILE A 71 6.04 3.96 15.96
N ALA A 72 6.73 4.92 16.59
CA ALA A 72 7.90 4.66 17.40
C ALA A 72 7.62 3.73 18.60
N ASN A 73 6.42 3.84 19.18
CA ASN A 73 5.98 3.05 20.34
C ASN A 73 5.18 1.80 19.98
N ALA A 74 4.80 1.60 18.72
CA ALA A 74 4.21 0.35 18.30
C ALA A 74 5.28 -0.73 18.41
N SER A 75 5.12 -1.65 19.37
CA SER A 75 5.90 -2.87 19.40
C SER A 75 5.78 -3.53 18.03
N ASN A 76 6.90 -3.94 17.45
CA ASN A 76 6.94 -4.70 16.21
C ASN A 76 6.28 -6.08 16.52
N VAL A 77 4.95 -6.13 16.57
CA VAL A 77 4.19 -7.37 16.75
C VAL A 77 4.30 -8.10 15.42
N SER A 78 5.35 -8.91 15.32
CA SER A 78 5.44 -10.04 14.39
C SER A 78 4.88 -11.28 15.07
#